data_AF-A0A364LDK2-F1
#
_entry.id   AF-A0A364LDK2-F1
#
_cell.length_a   1.000
_cell.length_b   1.000
_cell.length_c   1.000
_cell.angle_alpha   90.00
_cell.angle_beta   90.00
_cell.angle_gamma   90.00
#
_symmetry.space_group_name_H-M   'P 1'
#
loop_
_entity.id
_entity.type
_entity.pdbx_description
1 polymer ?
#
loop_
_entity_poly.entity_id
_entity_poly.type
_entity_poly.pdbx_seq_one_letter_code
_entity_poly.pdbx_strand_id
1 'polypeptide(L)'
;MGLHLDPSHYDDMSVLDTELRRRLWATIMELNVQASLDAGMPPIVSIQDFDTEPPSNIDDTDMDDSTQKISPKLHTVVTDTSLQIFLFDCLRPRLNILRMMNGLNPDMSRDKIVALTSEINNHCNNCREFVKKDPQTGSDVFRHNLSDLLIRRFLLSLHRPWACRAHAGPLSYFSRKISYDAAATLLSPTTDDSFAHLLLRGSGIFKNRIIHVSLALASELLIEIQDKGSNPITQQPWDYRSMLVAAVHEARSQSAQRMKFGETNVKLHMKLSIVLTKAEDPTLGQSLQEQMIESARDSLQMSYATIQANIGLPASPLYDVTLNMQDFSPLLNFDDILNAADLALDEATASLSSMY
;
A
#
# COMPACT_ATOMS: atom_id res chain seq x y z
N MET A 1 0.96 18.47 -27.50
CA MET A 1 1.78 18.89 -26.35
C MET A 1 3.14 18.18 -26.30
N GLY A 2 3.26 16.89 -26.63
CA GLY A 2 4.57 16.24 -26.79
C GLY A 2 5.39 16.11 -25.50
N LEU A 3 4.72 15.99 -24.34
CA LEU A 3 5.35 16.05 -23.01
C LEU A 3 6.30 14.88 -22.68
N HIS A 4 6.27 13.81 -23.47
CA HIS A 4 7.19 12.67 -23.36
C HIS A 4 8.52 12.92 -24.08
N LEU A 5 8.60 13.99 -24.88
CA LEU A 5 9.80 14.43 -25.57
C LEU A 5 10.46 15.55 -24.77
N ASP A 6 11.74 15.41 -24.47
CA ASP A 6 12.48 16.42 -23.72
C ASP A 6 12.40 17.80 -24.40
N PRO A 7 12.20 18.89 -23.64
CA PRO A 7 12.21 20.24 -24.19
C PRO A 7 13.47 20.62 -24.98
N SER A 8 14.61 19.95 -24.78
CA SER A 8 15.83 20.18 -25.55
C SER A 8 15.71 19.93 -27.05
N HIS A 9 14.65 19.25 -27.49
CA HIS A 9 14.34 19.07 -28.92
C HIS A 9 13.68 20.29 -29.57
N TYR A 10 13.37 21.33 -28.81
CA TYR A 10 12.67 22.52 -29.28
C TYR A 10 13.54 23.77 -29.08
N ASP A 11 13.79 24.53 -30.15
CA ASP A 11 14.67 25.70 -30.11
C ASP A 11 14.05 26.94 -29.43
N ASP A 12 12.72 27.08 -29.48
CA ASP A 12 12.00 28.31 -29.10
C ASP A 12 11.25 28.23 -27.75
N MET A 13 11.75 27.42 -26.80
CA MET A 13 11.09 27.26 -25.50
C MET A 13 11.72 28.10 -24.41
N SER A 14 10.89 28.80 -23.62
CA SER A 14 11.38 29.52 -22.44
C SER A 14 11.94 28.53 -21.40
N VAL A 15 12.82 29.03 -20.53
CA VAL A 15 13.39 28.22 -19.44
C VAL A 15 12.31 27.77 -18.46
N LEU A 16 11.34 28.65 -18.18
CA LEU A 16 10.17 28.32 -17.36
C LEU A 16 9.34 27.19 -17.98
N ASP A 17 8.98 27.31 -19.27
CA ASP A 17 8.17 26.29 -19.96
C ASP A 17 8.89 24.94 -20.02
N THR A 18 10.21 24.96 -20.23
CA THR A 18 11.07 23.76 -20.23
C THR A 18 10.97 23.04 -18.90
N GLU A 19 11.19 23.76 -17.80
CA GLU A 19 11.18 23.19 -16.46
C GLU A 19 9.76 22.73 -16.06
N LEU A 20 8.72 23.51 -16.35
CA LEU A 20 7.33 23.13 -16.09
C LEU A 20 6.95 21.86 -16.85
N ARG A 21 7.41 21.68 -18.10
CA ARG A 21 7.15 20.45 -18.86
C ARG A 21 7.81 19.23 -18.25
N ARG A 22 9.08 19.33 -17.84
CA ARG A 22 9.78 18.22 -17.15
C ARG A 22 9.08 17.85 -15.84
N ARG A 23 8.67 18.84 -15.05
CA ARG A 23 7.86 18.63 -13.84
C ARG A 23 6.51 18.00 -14.15
N LEU A 24 5.79 18.46 -15.16
CA LEU A 24 4.51 17.86 -15.54
C LEU A 24 4.69 16.39 -15.97
N TRP A 25 5.71 16.09 -16.78
CA TRP A 25 5.97 14.74 -17.21
C TRP A 25 6.35 13.80 -16.05
N ALA A 26 7.22 14.24 -15.14
CA ALA A 26 7.58 13.48 -13.95
C ALA A 26 6.35 13.16 -13.09
N THR A 27 5.44 14.12 -12.91
CA THR A 27 4.15 13.89 -12.22
C THR A 27 3.27 12.89 -12.95
N ILE A 28 3.15 12.99 -14.28
CA ILE A 28 2.37 12.04 -15.10
C ILE A 28 2.91 10.62 -14.90
N MET A 29 4.23 10.45 -14.93
CA MET A 29 4.87 9.15 -14.73
C MET A 29 4.64 8.61 -13.31
N GLU A 30 4.68 9.47 -12.29
CA GLU A 30 4.35 9.07 -10.92
C GLU A 30 2.89 8.62 -10.79
N LEU A 31 1.95 9.37 -11.34
CA LEU A 31 0.54 8.99 -11.33
C LEU A 31 0.31 7.68 -12.11
N ASN A 32 0.99 7.50 -13.24
CA ASN A 32 0.89 6.29 -14.05
C ASN A 32 1.35 5.05 -13.29
N VAL A 33 2.52 5.11 -12.66
CA VAL A 33 3.09 3.95 -11.95
C VAL A 33 2.28 3.59 -10.70
N GLN A 34 1.73 4.58 -9.97
CA GLN A 34 0.81 4.32 -8.86
C GLN A 34 -0.51 3.72 -9.32
N ALA A 35 -1.10 4.25 -10.40
CA ALA A 35 -2.35 3.73 -10.94
C ALA A 35 -2.21 2.28 -11.44
N SER A 36 -1.10 1.95 -12.09
CA SER A 36 -0.81 0.58 -12.53
C SER A 36 -0.58 -0.38 -11.36
N LEU A 37 0.06 0.07 -10.27
CA LEU A 37 0.17 -0.71 -9.04
C LEU A 37 -1.22 -1.01 -8.45
N ASP A 38 -2.04 0.03 -8.30
CA ASP A 38 -3.37 -0.06 -7.69
C ASP A 38 -4.35 -0.90 -8.53
N ALA A 39 -4.22 -0.87 -9.86
CA ALA A 39 -5.04 -1.65 -10.78
C ALA A 39 -4.55 -3.10 -10.94
N GLY A 40 -3.34 -3.44 -10.48
CA GLY A 40 -2.73 -4.75 -10.76
C GLY A 40 -2.43 -4.96 -12.25
N MET A 41 -2.12 -3.88 -12.98
CA MET A 41 -1.94 -3.90 -14.44
C MET A 41 -0.50 -3.55 -14.84
N PRO A 42 -0.02 -3.95 -16.03
CA PRO A 42 1.23 -3.42 -16.56
C PRO A 42 1.20 -1.88 -16.67
N PRO A 43 2.35 -1.21 -16.53
CA PRO A 43 2.44 0.22 -16.81
C PRO A 43 2.15 0.49 -18.28
N ILE A 44 1.35 1.52 -18.54
CA ILE A 44 1.00 1.94 -19.92
C ILE A 44 2.23 2.51 -20.63
N VAL A 45 3.07 3.24 -19.89
CA VAL A 45 4.26 3.91 -20.43
C VAL A 45 5.53 3.20 -19.97
N SER A 46 6.39 2.89 -20.92
CA SER A 46 7.70 2.31 -20.69
C SER A 46 8.78 3.38 -20.51
N ILE A 47 9.89 3.02 -19.85
CA ILE A 47 11.10 3.86 -19.79
C ILE A 47 11.72 4.14 -21.18
N GLN A 48 11.34 3.37 -22.22
CA GLN A 48 11.77 3.61 -23.60
C GLN A 48 10.82 4.52 -24.39
N ASP A 49 9.66 4.87 -23.83
CA ASP A 49 8.61 5.60 -24.55
C ASP A 49 8.73 7.12 -24.36
N PHE A 50 9.73 7.57 -23.59
CA PHE A 50 10.01 8.98 -23.33
C PHE A 50 11.51 9.21 -23.15
N ASP A 51 11.96 10.43 -23.41
CA ASP A 51 13.34 10.88 -23.18
C ASP A 51 13.42 12.16 -22.34
N THR A 52 12.29 12.62 -21.80
CA THR A 52 12.22 13.78 -20.91
C THR A 52 13.08 13.57 -19.67
N GLU A 53 14.00 14.49 -19.45
CA GLU A 53 14.93 14.47 -18.32
C GLU A 53 14.23 14.83 -16.98
N PRO A 54 14.83 14.47 -15.83
CA PRO A 54 14.29 14.84 -14.53
C PRO A 54 14.16 16.36 -14.35
N PRO A 55 13.24 16.82 -13.46
CA PRO A 55 13.16 18.21 -13.06
C PRO A 55 14.47 18.75 -12.48
N SER A 56 14.71 20.05 -12.60
CA SER A 56 15.87 20.71 -12.00
C SER A 56 15.66 20.91 -10.50
N ASN A 57 16.70 20.68 -9.68
CA ASN A 57 16.62 20.89 -8.23
C ASN A 57 16.62 22.39 -7.87
N ILE A 58 15.45 23.02 -7.91
CA ILE A 58 15.23 24.44 -7.58
C ILE A 58 13.94 24.63 -6.77
N ASP A 59 13.86 25.74 -6.04
CA ASP A 59 12.61 26.17 -5.39
C ASP A 59 11.70 26.87 -6.41
N ASP A 60 10.40 26.87 -6.15
CA ASP A 60 9.42 27.49 -7.07
C ASP A 60 9.62 29.00 -7.19
N THR A 61 10.17 29.63 -6.15
CA THR A 61 10.48 31.06 -6.13
C THR A 61 11.76 31.44 -6.88
N ASP A 62 12.57 30.46 -7.30
CA ASP A 62 13.82 30.70 -8.01
C ASP A 62 13.62 30.95 -9.52
N MET A 63 12.38 30.84 -10.02
CA MET A 63 12.07 30.88 -11.45
C MET A 63 10.74 31.60 -11.73
N ASP A 64 10.75 32.42 -12.78
CA ASP A 64 9.59 33.17 -13.30
C ASP A 64 9.68 33.33 -14.84
N ASP A 65 8.71 34.02 -15.44
CA ASP A 65 8.64 34.26 -16.89
C ASP A 65 9.84 35.05 -17.44
N SER A 66 10.57 35.78 -16.59
CA SER A 66 11.74 36.57 -16.99
C SER A 66 13.04 35.78 -16.96
N THR A 67 13.03 34.59 -16.35
CA THR A 67 14.20 33.76 -16.10
C THR A 67 14.80 33.25 -17.42
N GLN A 68 16.06 33.61 -17.68
CA GLN A 68 16.80 33.21 -18.89
C GLN A 68 17.73 32.01 -18.67
N LYS A 69 18.01 31.66 -17.42
CA LYS A 69 18.89 30.54 -17.06
C LYS A 69 18.59 30.04 -15.66
N ILE A 70 18.45 28.73 -15.51
CA ILE A 70 18.37 28.05 -14.21
C ILE A 70 19.78 27.69 -13.73
N SER A 71 20.01 27.82 -12.43
CA SER A 71 21.19 27.28 -11.75
C SER A 71 20.72 26.28 -10.68
N PRO A 72 20.64 24.97 -11.01
CA PRO A 72 20.16 23.97 -10.07
C PRO A 72 21.02 23.93 -8.81
N LYS A 73 20.36 23.79 -7.64
CA LYS A 73 21.03 23.61 -6.35
C LYS A 73 21.66 22.21 -6.30
N LEU A 74 22.71 22.06 -5.48
CA LEU A 74 23.34 20.76 -5.24
C LEU A 74 22.31 19.74 -4.73
N HIS A 75 22.48 18.47 -5.05
CA HIS A 75 21.58 17.38 -4.62
C HIS A 75 21.46 17.24 -3.09
N THR A 76 22.43 17.78 -2.35
CA THR A 76 22.42 17.83 -0.88
C THR A 76 21.50 18.92 -0.31
N VAL A 77 20.96 19.80 -1.16
CA VAL A 77 20.06 20.89 -0.78
C VAL A 77 18.63 20.51 -1.17
N VAL A 78 17.75 20.43 -0.17
CA VAL A 78 16.34 20.15 -0.38
C VAL A 78 15.61 21.40 -0.86
N THR A 79 14.80 21.22 -1.90
CA THR A 79 14.01 22.26 -2.58
C THR A 79 12.54 21.83 -2.69
N ASP A 80 11.72 22.66 -3.33
CA ASP A 80 10.33 22.32 -3.63
C ASP A 80 10.21 21.12 -4.60
N THR A 81 11.19 20.94 -5.50
CA THR A 81 11.23 19.85 -6.49
C THR A 81 11.88 18.56 -6.01
N SER A 82 12.58 18.55 -4.87
CA SER A 82 13.36 17.38 -4.43
C SER A 82 12.55 16.09 -4.27
N LEU A 83 11.30 16.17 -3.80
CA LEU A 83 10.43 14.99 -3.70
C LEU A 83 10.13 14.39 -5.08
N GLN A 84 9.87 15.24 -6.07
CA GLN A 84 9.56 14.81 -7.43
C GLN A 84 10.79 14.17 -8.09
N ILE A 85 11.97 14.78 -7.93
CA ILE A 85 13.25 14.24 -8.41
C ILE A 85 13.51 12.87 -7.79
N PHE A 86 13.38 12.75 -6.47
CA PHE A 86 13.57 11.50 -5.74
C PHE A 86 12.62 10.38 -6.21
N LEU A 87 11.34 10.68 -6.44
CA LEU A 87 10.38 9.71 -6.98
C LEU A 87 10.74 9.30 -8.41
N PHE A 88 11.18 10.26 -9.24
CA PHE A 88 11.59 10.00 -10.62
C PHE A 88 12.86 9.13 -10.68
N ASP A 89 13.82 9.35 -9.79
CA ASP A 89 15.03 8.51 -9.67
C ASP A 89 14.66 7.05 -9.34
N CYS A 90 13.62 6.85 -8.52
CA CYS A 90 13.09 5.53 -8.18
C CYS A 90 12.05 4.99 -9.20
N LEU A 91 11.82 5.65 -10.33
CA LEU A 91 10.77 5.26 -11.29
C LEU A 91 11.07 3.91 -11.96
N ARG A 92 12.31 3.73 -12.40
CA ARG A 92 12.73 2.54 -13.16
C ARG A 92 12.53 1.22 -12.40
N PRO A 93 13.00 1.04 -11.15
CA PRO A 93 12.76 -0.19 -10.41
C PRO A 93 11.26 -0.46 -10.21
N ARG A 94 10.45 0.58 -9.97
CA ARG A 94 8.99 0.46 -9.80
C ARG A 94 8.30 -0.01 -11.08
N LEU A 95 8.66 0.54 -12.24
CA LEU A 95 8.16 0.06 -13.54
C LEU A 95 8.58 -1.38 -13.84
N ASN A 96 9.82 -1.76 -13.49
CA ASN A 96 10.30 -3.13 -13.66
C ASN A 96 9.52 -4.12 -12.80
N ILE A 97 9.23 -3.77 -11.55
CA ILE A 97 8.38 -4.57 -10.66
C ILE A 97 7.00 -4.79 -11.31
N LEU A 98 6.32 -3.73 -11.76
CA LEU A 98 4.99 -3.89 -12.34
C LEU A 98 4.97 -4.75 -13.61
N ARG A 99 5.98 -4.62 -14.48
CA ARG A 99 6.10 -5.50 -15.66
C ARG A 99 6.39 -6.95 -15.27
N MET A 100 7.20 -7.16 -14.24
CA MET A 100 7.49 -8.48 -13.70
C MET A 100 6.23 -9.09 -13.06
N MET A 101 5.39 -8.31 -12.39
CA MET A 101 4.21 -8.86 -11.71
C MET A 101 3.03 -9.06 -12.66
N ASN A 102 2.85 -8.17 -13.63
CA ASN A 102 1.62 -8.09 -14.43
C ASN A 102 1.85 -8.40 -15.93
N GLY A 103 3.10 -8.64 -16.36
CA GLY A 103 3.44 -8.92 -17.75
C GLY A 103 3.15 -10.36 -18.21
N LEU A 104 3.14 -10.59 -19.53
CA LEU A 104 2.78 -11.88 -20.13
C LEU A 104 3.82 -12.99 -19.94
N ASN A 105 5.10 -12.64 -19.83
CA ASN A 105 6.22 -13.57 -19.67
C ASN A 105 7.20 -13.03 -18.62
N PRO A 106 6.84 -13.06 -17.33
CA PRO A 106 7.66 -12.44 -16.32
C PRO A 106 8.90 -13.29 -16.02
N ASP A 107 10.08 -12.69 -16.16
CA ASP A 107 11.31 -13.31 -15.64
C ASP A 107 11.33 -13.14 -14.12
N MET A 108 10.77 -14.13 -13.43
CA MET A 108 10.63 -14.22 -11.98
C MET A 108 11.84 -14.89 -11.31
N SER A 109 13.04 -14.67 -11.84
CA SER A 109 14.26 -15.19 -11.23
C SER A 109 14.53 -14.58 -9.86
N ARG A 110 15.03 -15.41 -8.93
CA ARG A 110 15.37 -15.00 -7.56
C ARG A 110 16.28 -13.78 -7.54
N ASP A 111 17.30 -13.78 -8.39
CA ASP A 111 18.32 -12.72 -8.41
C ASP A 111 17.72 -11.37 -8.79
N LYS A 112 16.77 -11.36 -9.74
CA LYS A 112 16.05 -10.13 -10.12
C LYS A 112 15.13 -9.62 -9.02
N ILE A 113 14.41 -10.52 -8.35
CA ILE A 113 13.57 -10.15 -7.20
C ILE A 113 14.43 -9.49 -6.12
N VAL A 114 15.52 -10.15 -5.72
CA VAL A 114 16.44 -9.64 -4.69
C VAL A 114 17.07 -8.30 -5.10
N ALA A 115 17.46 -8.14 -6.37
CA ALA A 115 18.00 -6.89 -6.88
C ALA A 115 16.98 -5.74 -6.79
N LEU A 116 15.75 -5.95 -7.26
CA LEU A 116 14.67 -4.96 -7.18
C LEU A 116 14.30 -4.63 -5.72
N THR A 117 14.24 -5.63 -4.84
CA THR A 117 14.03 -5.42 -3.40
C THR A 117 15.12 -4.53 -2.80
N SER A 118 16.39 -4.77 -3.17
CA SER A 118 17.53 -3.96 -2.71
C SER A 118 17.43 -2.53 -3.21
N GLU A 119 17.15 -2.32 -4.49
CA GLU A 119 16.98 -0.98 -5.07
C GLU A 119 15.88 -0.20 -4.36
N ILE A 120 14.70 -0.79 -4.16
CA ILE A 120 13.59 -0.13 -3.47
C ILE A 120 13.93 0.19 -2.01
N ASN A 121 14.53 -0.75 -1.27
CA ASN A 121 14.93 -0.52 0.12
C ASN A 121 15.99 0.58 0.27
N ASN A 122 16.96 0.65 -0.65
CA ASN A 122 17.97 1.71 -0.65
C ASN A 122 17.33 3.10 -0.82
N HIS A 123 16.34 3.24 -1.71
CA HIS A 123 15.59 4.48 -1.84
C HIS A 123 14.81 4.81 -0.57
N CYS A 124 14.12 3.83 0.02
CA CYS A 124 13.38 4.04 1.27
C CYS A 124 14.30 4.50 2.42
N ASN A 125 15.50 3.94 2.52
CA ASN A 125 16.49 4.32 3.55
C ASN A 125 17.04 5.72 3.32
N ASN A 126 17.28 6.10 2.07
CA ASN A 126 17.85 7.40 1.70
C ASN A 126 16.81 8.53 1.64
N CYS A 127 15.52 8.19 1.67
CA CYS A 127 14.40 9.12 1.56
C CYS A 127 14.50 10.35 2.49
N ARG A 128 15.01 10.16 3.72
CA ARG A 128 15.16 11.27 4.69
C ARG A 128 16.10 12.38 4.22
N GLU A 129 17.11 12.05 3.41
CA GLU A 129 18.09 13.02 2.92
C GLU A 129 17.48 13.99 1.90
N PHE A 130 16.48 13.52 1.12
CA PHE A 130 15.84 14.29 0.05
C PHE A 130 14.65 15.14 0.53
N VAL A 131 14.23 14.94 1.77
CA VAL A 131 12.99 15.49 2.29
C VAL A 131 13.20 16.55 3.37
N LYS A 132 14.35 16.53 4.06
CA LYS A 132 14.63 17.42 5.18
C LYS A 132 14.92 18.86 4.73
N LYS A 133 13.89 19.72 4.69
CA LYS A 133 14.01 21.13 4.30
C LYS A 133 14.12 22.05 5.52
N ASP A 134 13.30 21.84 6.55
CA ASP A 134 13.34 22.64 7.78
C ASP A 134 12.90 21.81 9.02
N PRO A 135 13.82 21.56 9.98
CA PRO A 135 13.52 20.82 11.20
C PRO A 135 12.35 21.37 12.03
N GLN A 136 11.97 22.64 11.87
CA GLN A 136 10.98 23.31 12.72
C GLN A 136 9.54 23.19 12.21
N THR A 137 9.32 22.83 10.94
CA THR A 137 8.00 22.95 10.30
C THR A 137 7.16 21.67 10.31
N GLY A 138 7.73 20.52 10.67
CA GLY A 138 7.06 19.20 10.60
C GLY A 138 6.79 18.69 9.17
N SER A 139 6.87 19.55 8.15
CA SER A 139 6.69 19.23 6.72
C SER A 139 7.57 18.08 6.24
N ASP A 140 8.77 17.96 6.83
CA ASP A 140 9.72 16.89 6.52
C ASP A 140 9.16 15.49 6.86
N VAL A 141 8.37 15.36 7.93
CA VAL A 141 7.78 14.06 8.32
C VAL A 141 6.69 13.66 7.34
N PHE A 142 5.80 14.59 6.97
CA PHE A 142 4.75 14.36 5.99
C PHE A 142 5.33 13.93 4.64
N ARG A 143 6.29 14.70 4.10
CA ARG A 143 6.94 14.40 2.82
C ARG A 143 7.62 13.04 2.87
N HIS A 144 8.29 12.67 3.98
CA HIS A 144 8.97 11.40 4.15
C HIS A 144 7.98 10.24 4.12
N ASN A 145 6.94 10.35 4.95
CA ASN A 145 5.87 9.36 5.03
C ASN A 145 5.17 9.17 3.67
N LEU A 146 4.94 10.26 2.92
CA LEU A 146 4.34 10.19 1.59
C LEU A 146 5.25 9.48 0.59
N SER A 147 6.53 9.85 0.50
CA SER A 147 7.47 9.14 -0.39
C SER A 147 7.67 7.68 -0.01
N ASP A 148 7.77 7.38 1.28
CA ASP A 148 7.92 6.00 1.77
C ASP A 148 6.69 5.18 1.40
N LEU A 149 5.48 5.74 1.57
CA LEU A 149 4.24 5.12 1.12
C LEU A 149 4.26 4.86 -0.40
N LEU A 150 4.61 5.85 -1.20
CA LEU A 150 4.58 5.75 -2.66
C LEU A 150 5.58 4.70 -3.20
N ILE A 151 6.70 4.46 -2.51
CA ILE A 151 7.74 3.53 -2.95
C ILE A 151 7.62 2.15 -2.29
N ARG A 152 7.46 2.08 -0.97
CA ARG A 152 7.51 0.83 -0.20
C ARG A 152 6.37 -0.13 -0.52
N ARG A 153 5.22 0.37 -0.98
CA ARG A 153 4.08 -0.47 -1.42
C ARG A 153 4.45 -1.44 -2.55
N PHE A 154 5.44 -1.10 -3.37
CA PHE A 154 5.91 -1.98 -4.44
C PHE A 154 6.55 -3.27 -3.90
N LEU A 155 7.12 -3.24 -2.68
CA LEU A 155 7.64 -4.46 -2.04
C LEU A 155 6.53 -5.45 -1.70
N LEU A 156 5.37 -4.95 -1.26
CA LEU A 156 4.21 -5.80 -0.97
C LEU A 156 3.74 -6.50 -2.24
N SER A 157 3.63 -5.77 -3.36
CA SER A 157 3.25 -6.35 -4.66
C SER A 157 4.28 -7.37 -5.15
N LEU A 158 5.57 -7.01 -5.14
CA LEU A 158 6.66 -7.87 -5.59
C LEU A 158 6.71 -9.19 -4.82
N HIS A 159 6.57 -9.17 -3.50
CA HIS A 159 6.77 -10.36 -2.68
C HIS A 159 5.50 -11.19 -2.46
N ARG A 160 4.31 -10.67 -2.78
CA ARG A 160 3.02 -11.33 -2.50
C ARG A 160 2.94 -12.79 -2.95
N PRO A 161 3.33 -13.19 -4.20
CA PRO A 161 3.15 -14.56 -4.66
C PRO A 161 3.99 -15.59 -3.89
N TRP A 162 5.09 -15.16 -3.29
CA TRP A 162 5.99 -16.03 -2.53
C TRP A 162 5.76 -15.94 -1.03
N ALA A 163 5.36 -14.76 -0.52
CA ALA A 163 5.04 -14.57 0.88
C ALA A 163 3.84 -15.41 1.31
N CYS A 164 2.84 -15.59 0.44
CA CYS A 164 1.64 -16.34 0.78
C CYS A 164 1.77 -17.86 0.59
N ARG A 165 2.91 -18.35 0.07
CA ARG A 165 3.16 -19.80 -0.09
C ARG A 165 3.97 -20.33 1.08
N ALA A 166 3.30 -21.01 2.01
CA ALA A 166 3.98 -21.76 3.07
C ALA A 166 4.92 -22.82 2.46
N HIS A 167 6.12 -22.96 3.03
CA HIS A 167 7.08 -24.03 2.72
C HIS A 167 7.63 -24.13 1.27
N ALA A 168 7.57 -23.05 0.47
CA ALA A 168 8.05 -23.04 -0.92
C ALA A 168 9.57 -22.76 -1.09
N GLY A 169 10.38 -22.97 -0.05
CA GLY A 169 11.85 -22.79 -0.06
C GLY A 169 12.36 -21.42 0.44
N PRO A 170 13.68 -21.14 0.35
CA PRO A 170 14.31 -19.96 0.96
C PRO A 170 13.74 -18.61 0.53
N LEU A 171 13.28 -18.50 -0.73
CA LEU A 171 12.69 -17.28 -1.26
C LEU A 171 11.34 -16.94 -0.60
N SER A 172 10.59 -17.95 -0.14
CA SER A 172 9.34 -17.72 0.61
C SER A 172 9.63 -17.07 1.96
N TYR A 173 10.59 -17.59 2.74
CA TYR A 173 10.99 -16.97 4.03
C TYR A 173 11.50 -15.53 3.84
N PHE A 174 12.35 -15.30 2.84
CA PHE A 174 12.80 -13.95 2.50
C PHE A 174 11.62 -13.03 2.16
N SER A 175 10.70 -13.50 1.30
CA SER A 175 9.53 -12.71 0.88
C SER A 175 8.55 -12.42 2.00
N ARG A 176 8.33 -13.38 2.91
CA ARG A 176 7.55 -13.20 4.15
C ARG A 176 8.15 -12.10 5.01
N LYS A 177 9.46 -12.16 5.26
CA LYS A 177 10.17 -11.14 6.06
C LYS A 177 10.06 -9.75 5.45
N ILE A 178 10.33 -9.62 4.14
CA ILE A 178 10.23 -8.33 3.45
C ILE A 178 8.79 -7.81 3.47
N SER A 179 7.80 -8.68 3.24
CA SER A 179 6.39 -8.28 3.26
C SER A 179 5.93 -7.83 4.64
N TYR A 180 6.32 -8.55 5.69
CA TYR A 180 6.04 -8.16 7.07
C TYR A 180 6.68 -6.82 7.42
N ASP A 181 7.97 -6.64 7.15
CA ASP A 181 8.69 -5.40 7.48
C ASP A 181 8.07 -4.21 6.73
N ALA A 182 7.80 -4.36 5.43
CA ALA A 182 7.14 -3.33 4.64
C ALA A 182 5.74 -3.02 5.17
N ALA A 183 4.94 -4.04 5.50
CA ALA A 183 3.59 -3.86 6.01
C ALA A 183 3.57 -3.20 7.38
N ALA A 184 4.44 -3.61 8.30
CA ALA A 184 4.54 -3.03 9.64
C ALA A 184 4.97 -1.56 9.59
N THR A 185 5.97 -1.21 8.77
CA THR A 185 6.38 0.19 8.56
C THR A 185 5.26 1.03 7.98
N LEU A 186 4.53 0.51 6.98
CA LEU A 186 3.40 1.22 6.38
C LEU A 186 2.21 1.30 7.34
N LEU A 187 1.99 0.32 8.21
CA LEU A 187 0.90 0.29 9.19
C LEU A 187 1.05 1.41 10.22
N SER A 188 2.29 1.61 10.68
CA SER A 188 2.63 2.53 11.76
C SER A 188 3.76 3.48 11.34
N PRO A 189 3.49 4.44 10.43
CA PRO A 189 4.47 5.43 10.01
C PRO A 189 4.85 6.37 11.15
N THR A 190 5.89 7.20 10.94
CA THR A 190 6.25 8.24 11.93
C THR A 190 5.07 9.19 12.13
N THR A 191 4.79 9.58 13.38
CA THR A 191 3.62 10.39 13.73
C THR A 191 3.62 11.74 13.02
N ASP A 192 2.58 11.99 12.23
CA ASP A 192 2.25 13.27 11.58
C ASP A 192 0.74 13.34 11.41
N ASP A 193 0.09 14.36 11.99
CA ASP A 193 -1.37 14.46 12.04
C ASP A 193 -1.98 14.62 10.64
N SER A 194 -1.32 15.39 9.78
CA SER A 194 -1.77 15.62 8.40
C SER A 194 -1.76 14.33 7.59
N PHE A 195 -0.69 13.54 7.71
CA PHE A 195 -0.56 12.25 7.06
C PHE A 195 -1.53 11.22 7.65
N ALA A 196 -1.71 11.20 8.97
CA ALA A 196 -2.69 10.32 9.63
C ALA A 196 -4.11 10.61 9.14
N HIS A 197 -4.48 11.89 9.01
CA HIS A 197 -5.75 12.29 8.42
C HIS A 197 -5.91 11.78 6.98
N LEU A 198 -4.85 11.85 6.18
CA LEU A 198 -4.83 11.36 4.81
C LEU A 198 -4.97 9.83 4.74
N LEU A 199 -4.32 9.08 5.63
CA LEU A 199 -4.47 7.62 5.72
C LEU A 199 -5.88 7.18 6.14
N LEU A 200 -6.55 7.95 7.01
CA LEU A 200 -7.87 7.61 7.53
C LEU A 200 -9.02 8.04 6.62
N ARG A 201 -8.85 9.12 5.85
CA ARG A 201 -9.92 9.69 5.00
C ARG A 201 -9.67 9.56 3.50
N GLY A 202 -8.41 9.35 3.10
CA GLY A 202 -8.03 9.26 1.70
C GLY A 202 -8.59 8.01 1.02
N SER A 203 -8.88 8.17 -0.28
CA SER A 203 -9.24 7.11 -1.21
C SER A 203 -8.02 6.65 -2.02
N GLY A 204 -8.22 5.79 -3.02
CA GLY A 204 -7.15 5.31 -3.92
C GLY A 204 -5.98 4.70 -3.14
N ILE A 205 -4.78 5.24 -3.36
CA ILE A 205 -3.50 4.85 -2.72
C ILE A 205 -3.64 4.61 -1.21
N PHE A 206 -4.35 5.50 -0.49
CA PHE A 206 -4.47 5.43 0.97
C PHE A 206 -5.40 4.31 1.44
N LYS A 207 -6.50 4.07 0.70
CA LYS A 207 -7.39 2.92 0.91
C LYS A 207 -6.68 1.61 0.55
N ASN A 208 -5.99 1.59 -0.59
CA ASN A 208 -5.26 0.42 -1.06
C ASN A 208 -4.12 0.04 -0.12
N ARG A 209 -3.44 1.03 0.50
CA ARG A 209 -2.47 0.78 1.58
C ARG A 209 -3.05 -0.09 2.68
N ILE A 210 -4.16 0.30 3.31
CA ILE A 210 -4.69 -0.46 4.45
C ILE A 210 -5.09 -1.88 4.03
N ILE A 211 -5.62 -2.07 2.83
CA ILE A 211 -5.97 -3.40 2.30
C ILE A 211 -4.71 -4.28 2.18
N HIS A 212 -3.69 -3.83 1.45
CA HIS A 212 -2.50 -4.66 1.19
C HIS A 212 -1.63 -4.87 2.43
N VAL A 213 -1.52 -3.88 3.31
CA VAL A 213 -0.81 -4.01 4.60
C VAL A 213 -1.51 -5.04 5.49
N SER A 214 -2.83 -4.94 5.63
CA SER A 214 -3.61 -5.86 6.44
C SER A 214 -3.52 -7.29 5.90
N LEU A 215 -3.57 -7.45 4.58
CA LEU A 215 -3.42 -8.73 3.91
C LEU A 215 -2.06 -9.37 4.23
N ALA A 216 -0.97 -8.63 4.05
CA ALA A 216 0.38 -9.16 4.31
C ALA A 216 0.55 -9.63 5.77
N LEU A 217 0.05 -8.84 6.73
CA LEU A 217 0.13 -9.16 8.16
C LEU A 217 -0.77 -10.35 8.53
N ALA A 218 -2.01 -10.38 8.01
CA ALA A 218 -2.94 -11.46 8.25
C ALA A 218 -2.44 -12.78 7.64
N SER A 219 -1.90 -12.76 6.42
CA SER A 219 -1.32 -13.94 5.78
C SER A 219 -0.14 -14.49 6.58
N GLU A 220 0.76 -13.62 7.05
CA GLU A 220 1.89 -14.04 7.88
C GLU A 220 1.44 -14.69 9.20
N LEU A 221 0.43 -14.12 9.86
CA LEU A 221 -0.17 -14.69 11.07
C LEU A 221 -0.85 -16.04 10.79
N LEU A 222 -1.60 -16.17 9.71
CA LEU A 222 -2.27 -17.42 9.34
C LEU A 222 -1.26 -18.53 9.04
N ILE A 223 -0.16 -18.21 8.35
CA ILE A 223 0.93 -19.16 8.08
C ILE A 223 1.62 -19.56 9.40
N GLU A 224 1.89 -18.61 10.30
CA GLU A 224 2.45 -18.92 11.63
C GLU A 224 1.57 -19.89 12.43
N ILE A 225 0.25 -19.70 12.39
CA ILE A 225 -0.72 -20.58 13.06
C ILE A 225 -0.68 -21.99 12.45
N GLN A 226 -0.59 -22.10 11.12
CA GLN A 226 -0.50 -23.38 10.40
C GLN A 226 0.82 -24.12 10.70
N ASP A 227 1.94 -23.40 10.72
CA ASP A 227 3.28 -23.94 10.96
C ASP A 227 3.39 -24.55 12.37
N LYS A 228 2.83 -23.88 13.40
CA LYS A 228 2.82 -24.39 14.79
C LYS A 228 2.02 -25.69 14.96
N GLY A 229 0.97 -25.90 14.15
CA GLY A 229 0.22 -27.16 14.15
C GLY A 229 1.03 -28.36 13.63
N SER A 230 2.15 -28.11 12.95
CA SER A 230 2.88 -29.11 12.16
C SER A 230 4.24 -29.52 12.75
N ASN A 231 4.88 -28.72 13.60
CA ASN A 231 6.18 -29.07 14.18
C ASN A 231 6.49 -28.40 15.54
N PRO A 232 6.55 -29.15 16.66
CA PRO A 232 6.86 -28.59 17.98
C PRO A 232 8.32 -28.18 18.20
N ILE A 233 9.22 -28.47 17.25
CA ILE A 233 10.67 -28.21 17.34
C ILE A 233 11.02 -26.79 16.84
N THR A 234 10.17 -26.16 16.02
CA THR A 234 10.37 -24.81 15.47
C THR A 234 9.58 -23.76 16.24
N GLN A 235 9.68 -23.74 17.58
CA GLN A 235 9.09 -22.67 18.37
C GLN A 235 9.80 -21.36 18.02
N GLN A 236 9.20 -20.58 17.11
CA GLN A 236 9.46 -19.16 16.95
C GLN A 236 9.33 -18.49 18.33
N PRO A 237 10.09 -17.42 18.62
CA PRO A 237 10.01 -16.73 19.90
C PRO A 237 8.56 -16.42 20.24
N TRP A 238 8.14 -16.61 21.50
CA TRP A 238 6.78 -16.31 21.98
C TRP A 238 6.33 -14.89 21.59
N ASP A 239 7.28 -13.98 21.44
CA ASP A 239 7.10 -12.60 21.02
C ASP A 239 6.62 -12.44 19.55
N TYR A 240 7.00 -13.33 18.63
CA TYR A 240 6.69 -13.16 17.21
C TYR A 240 5.19 -13.23 16.92
N ARG A 241 4.49 -14.21 17.51
CA ARG A 241 3.03 -14.34 17.35
C ARG A 241 2.31 -13.17 18.01
N SER A 242 2.73 -12.74 19.20
CA SER A 242 2.13 -11.58 19.86
C SER A 242 2.34 -10.30 19.05
N MET A 243 3.50 -10.12 18.43
CA MET A 243 3.75 -9.00 17.51
C MET A 243 2.82 -9.03 16.30
N LEU A 244 2.63 -10.19 15.67
CA LEU A 244 1.70 -10.35 14.55
C LEU A 244 0.25 -10.09 14.94
N VAL A 245 -0.20 -10.63 16.08
CA VAL A 245 -1.53 -10.39 16.62
C VAL A 245 -1.74 -8.90 16.90
N ALA A 246 -0.77 -8.23 17.53
CA ALA A 246 -0.82 -6.79 17.78
C ALA A 246 -0.92 -5.97 16.48
N ALA A 247 -0.15 -6.34 15.45
CA ALA A 247 -0.20 -5.68 14.14
C ALA A 247 -1.56 -5.87 13.45
N VAL A 248 -2.15 -7.07 13.53
CA VAL A 248 -3.49 -7.33 12.96
C VAL A 248 -4.59 -6.61 13.75
N HIS A 249 -4.47 -6.48 15.07
CA HIS A 249 -5.38 -5.63 15.86
C HIS A 249 -5.32 -4.17 15.44
N GLU A 250 -4.12 -3.63 15.22
CA GLU A 250 -3.94 -2.25 14.78
C GLU A 250 -4.53 -2.04 13.38
N ALA A 251 -4.30 -2.97 12.45
CA ALA A 251 -4.93 -2.96 11.13
C ALA A 251 -6.48 -2.98 11.23
N ARG A 252 -7.04 -3.83 12.11
CA ARG A 252 -8.49 -3.86 12.38
C ARG A 252 -8.98 -2.53 12.96
N SER A 253 -8.23 -1.92 13.88
CA SER A 253 -8.55 -0.62 14.47
C SER A 253 -8.62 0.48 13.41
N GLN A 254 -7.60 0.58 12.55
CA GLN A 254 -7.58 1.54 11.44
C GLN A 254 -8.74 1.30 10.45
N SER A 255 -9.06 0.04 10.13
CA SER A 255 -10.23 -0.27 9.28
C SER A 255 -11.55 0.22 9.91
N ALA A 256 -11.70 0.10 11.24
CA ALA A 256 -12.88 0.59 11.96
C ALA A 256 -12.94 2.13 11.99
N GLN A 257 -11.79 2.79 12.17
CA GLN A 257 -11.71 4.25 12.10
C GLN A 257 -12.09 4.77 10.70
N ARG A 258 -11.65 4.10 9.63
CA ARG A 258 -12.06 4.46 8.26
C ARG A 258 -13.57 4.35 8.04
N MET A 259 -14.23 3.33 8.62
CA MET A 259 -15.70 3.22 8.58
C MET A 259 -16.38 4.42 9.26
N LYS A 260 -15.85 4.91 10.38
CA LYS A 260 -16.35 6.15 11.02
C LYS A 260 -16.19 7.39 10.14
N PHE A 261 -15.28 7.36 9.17
CA PHE A 261 -15.08 8.42 8.18
C PHE A 261 -15.77 8.17 6.83
N GLY A 262 -16.68 7.20 6.75
CA GLY A 262 -17.55 6.98 5.59
C GLY A 262 -17.15 5.82 4.67
N GLU A 263 -16.13 5.02 5.03
CA GLU A 263 -15.87 3.76 4.31
C GLU A 263 -17.04 2.78 4.50
N THR A 264 -17.58 2.28 3.40
CA THR A 264 -18.73 1.36 3.41
C THR A 264 -18.33 -0.10 3.17
N ASN A 265 -17.10 -0.36 2.72
CA ASN A 265 -16.62 -1.72 2.57
C ASN A 265 -16.16 -2.30 3.90
N VAL A 266 -17.00 -3.17 4.45
CA VAL A 266 -16.82 -3.82 5.77
C VAL A 266 -16.01 -5.11 5.70
N LYS A 267 -15.73 -5.64 4.50
CA LYS A 267 -15.13 -6.98 4.31
C LYS A 267 -13.79 -7.10 5.01
N LEU A 268 -12.94 -6.07 4.89
CA LEU A 268 -11.61 -6.06 5.51
C LEU A 268 -11.72 -6.16 7.04
N HIS A 269 -12.57 -5.32 7.65
CA HIS A 269 -12.77 -5.32 9.09
C HIS A 269 -13.27 -6.68 9.61
N MET A 270 -14.26 -7.26 8.91
CA MET A 270 -14.80 -8.58 9.24
C MET A 270 -13.71 -9.66 9.14
N LYS A 271 -12.99 -9.72 8.02
CA LYS A 271 -11.92 -10.72 7.81
C LYS A 271 -10.82 -10.63 8.86
N LEU A 272 -10.38 -9.42 9.23
CA LEU A 272 -9.38 -9.24 10.29
C LEU A 272 -9.91 -9.68 11.66
N SER A 273 -11.20 -9.48 11.93
CA SER A 273 -11.84 -9.95 13.17
C SER A 273 -11.82 -11.48 13.26
N ILE A 274 -12.15 -12.16 12.16
CA ILE A 274 -12.11 -13.63 12.08
C ILE A 274 -10.68 -14.16 12.23
N VAL A 275 -9.69 -13.52 11.59
CA VAL A 275 -8.27 -13.89 11.71
C VAL A 275 -7.79 -13.81 13.16
N LEU A 276 -8.15 -12.75 13.87
CA LEU A 276 -7.81 -12.58 15.29
C LEU A 276 -8.46 -13.65 16.16
N THR A 277 -9.74 -13.96 15.95
CA THR A 277 -10.43 -15.06 16.65
C THR A 277 -9.76 -16.41 16.43
N LYS A 278 -9.17 -16.64 15.26
CA LYS A 278 -8.39 -17.85 14.99
C LYS A 278 -7.02 -17.86 15.68
N ALA A 279 -6.44 -16.69 15.89
CA ALA A 279 -5.11 -16.53 16.48
C ALA A 279 -5.14 -16.55 18.02
N GLU A 280 -6.22 -16.08 18.61
CA GLU A 280 -6.49 -16.05 20.05
C GLU A 280 -7.07 -17.42 20.48
N ASP A 281 -6.63 -17.96 21.62
CA ASP A 281 -6.99 -19.31 22.05
C ASP A 281 -8.52 -19.49 22.17
N PRO A 282 -9.07 -20.65 21.73
CA PRO A 282 -10.50 -20.87 21.73
C PRO A 282 -11.08 -20.88 23.14
N THR A 283 -12.26 -20.26 23.32
CA THR A 283 -13.04 -20.41 24.55
C THR A 283 -13.40 -21.88 24.78
N LEU A 284 -13.27 -22.34 26.03
CA LEU A 284 -13.59 -23.73 26.40
C LEU A 284 -15.06 -24.03 26.08
N GLY A 285 -15.32 -25.00 25.20
CA GLY A 285 -16.66 -25.56 24.95
C GLY A 285 -17.37 -25.12 23.66
N GLN A 286 -16.79 -24.21 22.87
CA GLN A 286 -17.26 -23.89 21.51
C GLN A 286 -16.26 -24.40 20.46
N SER A 287 -16.75 -24.79 19.29
CA SER A 287 -15.87 -25.07 18.16
C SER A 287 -15.27 -23.77 17.61
N LEU A 288 -14.03 -23.84 17.12
CA LEU A 288 -13.36 -22.69 16.48
C LEU A 288 -14.19 -22.11 15.33
N GLN A 289 -14.89 -22.97 14.57
CA GLN A 289 -15.75 -22.54 13.48
C GLN A 289 -16.93 -21.70 13.97
N GLU A 290 -17.56 -22.07 15.08
CA GLU A 290 -18.66 -21.30 15.69
C GLU A 290 -18.18 -19.93 16.16
N GLN A 291 -17.02 -19.87 16.84
CA GLN A 291 -16.43 -18.61 17.30
C GLN A 291 -16.10 -17.67 16.12
N MET A 292 -15.56 -18.22 15.03
CA MET A 292 -15.26 -17.44 13.84
C MET A 292 -16.53 -16.88 13.18
N ILE A 293 -17.64 -17.62 13.18
CA ILE A 293 -18.93 -17.14 12.66
C ILE A 293 -19.53 -16.06 13.56
N GLU A 294 -19.44 -16.24 14.88
CA GLU A 294 -19.87 -15.24 15.86
C GLU A 294 -19.07 -13.93 15.69
N SER A 295 -17.75 -14.02 15.59
CA SER A 295 -16.85 -12.89 15.30
C SER A 295 -17.21 -12.17 13.99
N ALA A 296 -17.52 -12.93 12.93
CA ALA A 296 -17.98 -12.36 11.67
C ALA A 296 -19.29 -11.59 11.85
N ARG A 297 -20.28 -12.18 12.53
CA ARG A 297 -21.59 -11.57 12.80
C ARG A 297 -21.43 -10.28 13.61
N ASP A 298 -20.69 -10.32 14.71
CA ASP A 298 -20.49 -9.17 15.60
C ASP A 298 -19.80 -8.02 14.87
N SER A 299 -18.78 -8.33 14.07
CA SER A 299 -18.08 -7.34 13.26
C SER A 299 -19.01 -6.67 12.23
N LEU A 300 -19.89 -7.44 11.56
CA LEU A 300 -20.86 -6.90 10.61
C LEU A 300 -21.93 -6.04 11.30
N GLN A 301 -22.39 -6.45 12.48
CA GLN A 301 -23.34 -5.66 13.27
C GLN A 301 -22.73 -4.32 13.71
N MET A 302 -21.49 -4.34 14.21
CA MET A 302 -20.74 -3.12 14.57
C MET A 302 -20.55 -2.21 13.34
N SER A 303 -20.15 -2.77 12.21
CA SER A 303 -19.98 -2.03 10.96
C SER A 303 -21.30 -1.40 10.50
N TYR A 304 -22.39 -2.16 10.51
CA TYR A 304 -23.72 -1.67 10.15
C TYR A 304 -24.17 -0.51 11.04
N ALA A 305 -24.04 -0.67 12.36
CA ALA A 305 -24.37 0.39 13.32
C ALA A 305 -23.53 1.66 13.09
N THR A 306 -22.24 1.51 12.78
CA THR A 306 -21.34 2.62 12.46
C THR A 306 -21.79 3.35 11.19
N ILE A 307 -22.13 2.61 10.13
CA ILE A 307 -22.58 3.18 8.86
C ILE A 307 -23.94 3.88 9.02
N GLN A 308 -24.88 3.29 9.77
CA GLN A 308 -26.17 3.91 10.09
C GLN A 308 -25.99 5.25 10.82
N ALA A 309 -25.12 5.28 11.83
CA ALA A 309 -24.82 6.49 12.60
C ALA A 309 -24.25 7.61 11.70
N ASN A 310 -23.40 7.27 10.72
CA ASN A 310 -22.85 8.24 9.78
C ASN A 310 -23.89 8.85 8.83
N ILE A 311 -24.97 8.11 8.52
CA ILE A 311 -26.05 8.57 7.63
C ILE A 311 -27.11 9.38 8.41
N GLY A 312 -27.01 9.45 9.75
CA GLY A 312 -27.97 10.14 10.61
C GLY A 312 -29.31 9.41 10.73
N LEU A 313 -29.37 8.12 10.37
CA LEU A 313 -30.54 7.30 10.59
C LEU A 313 -30.58 6.86 12.07
N PRO A 314 -31.76 6.87 12.72
CA PRO A 314 -31.89 6.28 14.04
C PRO A 314 -31.47 4.80 13.96
N ALA A 315 -30.80 4.30 14.99
CA ALA A 315 -30.48 2.88 15.10
C ALA A 315 -31.79 2.09 15.05
N SER A 316 -32.13 1.59 13.86
CA SER A 316 -33.25 0.68 13.73
C SER A 316 -32.83 -0.60 14.45
N PRO A 317 -33.70 -1.23 15.27
CA PRO A 317 -33.44 -2.61 15.65
C PRO A 317 -33.16 -3.34 14.34
N LEU A 318 -31.99 -3.97 14.25
CA LEU A 318 -31.65 -4.82 13.12
C LEU A 318 -32.94 -5.61 12.83
N TYR A 319 -33.46 -5.53 11.59
CA TYR A 319 -34.23 -6.66 11.11
C TYR A 319 -33.38 -7.85 11.51
N ASP A 320 -33.98 -8.80 12.23
CA ASP A 320 -33.31 -10.01 12.66
C ASP A 320 -32.94 -10.75 11.37
N VAL A 321 -31.87 -10.28 10.72
CA VAL A 321 -31.25 -10.91 9.57
C VAL A 321 -30.61 -12.08 10.28
N THR A 322 -31.38 -13.15 10.35
CA THR A 322 -30.92 -14.47 10.70
C THR A 322 -29.89 -14.83 9.63
N LEU A 323 -28.67 -14.29 9.78
CA LEU A 323 -27.51 -14.63 8.97
C LEU A 323 -27.25 -16.09 9.33
N ASN A 324 -27.68 -16.98 8.43
CA ASN A 324 -27.70 -18.39 8.70
C ASN A 324 -26.25 -18.88 8.75
N MET A 325 -25.94 -19.86 9.60
CA MET A 325 -24.58 -20.38 9.75
C MET A 325 -23.96 -20.85 8.41
N GLN A 326 -24.79 -21.23 7.45
CA GLN A 326 -24.39 -21.64 6.10
C GLN A 326 -23.90 -20.47 5.23
N ASP A 327 -24.39 -19.24 5.45
CA ASP A 327 -24.02 -18.05 4.67
C ASP A 327 -22.56 -17.63 4.90
N PHE A 328 -21.98 -18.02 6.04
CA PHE A 328 -20.62 -17.65 6.42
C PHE A 328 -19.55 -18.65 5.98
N SER A 329 -19.92 -19.88 5.63
CA SER A 329 -18.92 -20.92 5.29
C SER A 329 -17.95 -20.52 4.16
N PRO A 330 -18.37 -19.80 3.10
CA PRO A 330 -17.42 -19.28 2.09
C PRO A 330 -16.50 -18.18 2.65
N LEU A 331 -16.97 -17.39 3.62
CA LEU A 331 -16.24 -16.27 4.21
C LEU A 331 -15.13 -16.72 5.18
N LEU A 332 -15.25 -17.95 5.70
CA LEU A 332 -14.24 -18.59 6.54
C LEU A 332 -13.08 -19.19 5.74
N ASN A 333 -13.21 -19.25 4.40
CA ASN A 333 -12.08 -19.56 3.54
C ASN A 333 -11.16 -18.33 3.45
N PHE A 334 -9.88 -18.53 3.76
CA PHE A 334 -8.84 -17.51 3.69
C PHE A 334 -8.05 -17.56 2.37
N ASP A 335 -8.52 -18.29 1.38
CA ASP A 335 -7.94 -18.33 0.04
C ASP A 335 -7.88 -16.95 -0.61
N ASP A 336 -8.82 -16.04 -0.31
CA ASP A 336 -8.74 -14.64 -0.74
C ASP A 336 -7.54 -13.92 -0.11
N ILE A 337 -7.24 -14.25 1.15
CA ILE A 337 -6.09 -13.72 1.89
C ILE A 337 -4.77 -14.37 1.42
N LEU A 338 -4.77 -15.69 1.20
CA LEU A 338 -3.59 -16.52 0.99
C LEU A 338 -3.25 -16.76 -0.51
N ASN A 339 -4.21 -16.78 -1.42
CA ASN A 339 -3.95 -17.01 -2.85
C ASN A 339 -3.71 -15.72 -3.63
N ALA A 340 -3.44 -14.61 -2.91
CA ALA A 340 -3.20 -13.31 -3.52
C ALA A 340 -4.35 -12.81 -4.42
N ALA A 341 -5.58 -13.32 -4.22
CA ALA A 341 -6.75 -12.74 -4.86
C ALA A 341 -6.99 -11.35 -4.25
N ASP A 342 -7.13 -10.32 -5.08
CA ASP A 342 -7.30 -8.98 -4.57
C ASP A 342 -8.68 -8.78 -3.96
N LEU A 343 -8.72 -8.54 -2.65
CA LEU A 343 -9.85 -7.92 -1.95
C LEU A 343 -10.26 -6.58 -2.59
N ALA A 344 -9.40 -5.99 -3.44
CA ALA A 344 -9.62 -4.76 -4.19
C ALA A 344 -10.36 -4.96 -5.54
N LEU A 345 -10.31 -6.15 -6.17
CA LEU A 345 -10.91 -6.37 -7.50
C LEU A 345 -12.44 -6.39 -7.47
N ASP A 346 -13.04 -6.67 -6.32
CA ASP A 346 -14.50 -6.62 -6.15
C ASP A 346 -15.07 -5.19 -6.21
N GLU A 347 -14.26 -4.14 -6.03
CA GLU A 347 -14.72 -2.75 -6.14
C GLU A 347 -14.49 -2.11 -7.51
N ALA A 348 -13.47 -2.54 -8.26
CA ALA A 348 -13.25 -2.08 -9.63
C ALA A 348 -14.42 -2.48 -10.55
N THR A 349 -15.10 -3.58 -10.24
CA THR A 349 -16.32 -4.01 -10.94
C THR A 349 -17.58 -3.29 -10.44
N ALA A 350 -17.61 -2.84 -9.18
CA ALA A 350 -18.73 -2.09 -8.60
C ALA A 350 -18.72 -0.59 -8.98
N SER A 351 -17.56 0.01 -9.29
CA SER A 351 -17.50 1.38 -9.79
C SER A 351 -17.94 1.48 -11.26
N LEU A 352 -17.74 0.43 -12.06
CA LEU A 352 -18.22 0.33 -13.43
C LEU A 352 -19.75 0.19 -13.52
N SER A 353 -20.40 -0.42 -12.52
CA SER A 353 -21.86 -0.56 -12.49
C SER A 353 -22.61 0.67 -11.98
N SER A 354 -21.92 1.66 -11.41
CA SER A 354 -22.51 2.96 -11.01
C SER A 354 -22.31 4.08 -12.04
N MET A 355 -21.70 3.78 -13.19
CA MET A 355 -21.54 4.70 -14.33
C MET A 355 -22.39 4.35 -15.56
N TYR A 356 -23.39 3.46 -15.43
CA TYR A 356 -24.38 3.19 -16.49
C TYR A 356 -25.82 3.35 -16.00
#